data_AF-A0A1I6VFQ8-F1
#
_entry.id   AF-A0A1I6VFQ8-F1
#
_cell.length_a   1.000
_cell.length_b   1.000
_cell.length_c   1.000
_cell.angle_alpha   90.00
_cell.angle_beta   90.00
_cell.angle_gamma   90.00
#
_symmetry.space_group_name_H-M   'P 1'
#
loop_
_entity.id
_entity.type
_entity.pdbx_description
1 polymer ?
#
loop_
_entity_poly.entity_id
_entity_poly.type
_entity_poly.pdbx_seq_one_letter_code
_entity_poly.pdbx_strand_id
1 'polypeptide(L)' 'MTKKELTFKEGYEVLKKNADLLESQEEPDIDNLMKIVEESMSAYKACKSRVDAVQQALNETFKE' A
#
# COMPACT_ATOMS: atom_id res chain seq x y z
N MET A 1 1.24 -14.35 17.44
CA MET A 1 1.76 -14.51 16.07
C MET A 1 2.07 -13.12 15.54
N THR A 2 3.33 -12.80 15.29
CA THR A 2 3.75 -11.51 14.73
C THR A 2 3.26 -11.41 13.28
N LYS A 3 2.33 -10.50 13.01
CA LYS A 3 1.85 -10.21 11.66
C LYS A 3 3.06 -9.66 10.88
N LYS A 4 3.57 -10.40 9.89
CA LYS A 4 4.69 -9.95 9.06
C LYS A 4 4.25 -8.68 8.33
N GLU A 5 4.87 -7.54 8.64
CA GLU A 5 4.62 -6.30 7.92
C GLU A 5 5.11 -6.43 6.48
N LEU A 6 4.30 -5.92 5.54
CA LEU A 6 4.65 -5.88 4.13
C LEU A 6 5.88 -4.98 3.92
N THR A 7 6.79 -5.41 3.04
CA THR A 7 7.80 -4.51 2.48
C THR A 7 7.15 -3.49 1.55
N PHE A 8 7.88 -2.41 1.24
CA PHE A 8 7.39 -1.40 0.27
C PHE A 8 7.06 -2.06 -1.09
N LYS A 9 7.92 -2.97 -1.56
CA LYS A 9 7.72 -3.65 -2.85
C LYS A 9 6.46 -4.52 -2.84
N GLU A 10 6.27 -5.35 -1.82
CA GLU A 10 5.08 -6.19 -1.69
C GLU A 10 3.80 -5.34 -1.59
N GLY A 11 3.84 -4.26 -0.80
CA GLY A 11 2.71 -3.33 -0.70
C GLY A 11 2.40 -2.64 -2.04
N TYR A 12 3.43 -2.20 -2.77
CA TYR A 12 3.25 -1.59 -4.09
C TYR A 12 2.66 -2.57 -5.11
N GLU A 13 3.11 -3.82 -5.13
CA GLU A 13 2.57 -4.86 -6.02
C GLU A 13 1.08 -5.14 -5.75
N VAL A 14 0.68 -5.17 -4.47
CA VAL A 14 -0.74 -5.31 -4.07
C VAL A 14 -1.56 -4.11 -4.55
N LEU A 15 -1.08 -2.88 -4.30
CA LEU A 15 -1.76 -1.66 -4.74
C LEU A 15 -1.95 -1.65 -6.26
N LYS A 16 -0.90 -1.98 -7.01
CA LYS A 16 -0.95 -2.01 -8.46
C LYS A 16 -1.96 -3.05 -8.95
N LYS A 17 -1.87 -4.28 -8.44
CA LYS A 17 -2.80 -5.36 -8.81
C LYS A 17 -4.25 -4.97 -8.55
N ASN A 18 -4.53 -4.36 -7.41
CA ASN A 18 -5.88 -3.99 -7.02
C ASN A 18 -6.42 -2.81 -7.85
N ALA A 19 -5.56 -1.84 -8.19
CA ALA A 19 -5.91 -0.76 -9.11
C ALA A 19 -6.23 -1.31 -10.51
N ASP A 20 -5.34 -2.16 -11.06
CA ASP A 20 -5.53 -2.79 -12.38
C ASP A 20 -6.85 -3.59 -12.42
N LEU A 21 -7.16 -4.32 -11.34
CA LEU A 21 -8.42 -5.06 -11.22
C LEU A 21 -9.64 -4.13 -11.25
N LEU A 22 -9.64 -3.07 -10.42
CA LEU A 22 -10.75 -2.11 -10.35
C LEU A 22 -10.95 -1.36 -11.66
N GLU A 23 -9.87 -1.01 -12.37
CA GLU A 23 -9.95 -0.35 -13.68
C GLU A 23 -10.48 -1.27 -14.78
N SER A 24 -10.18 -2.57 -14.71
CA SER A 24 -10.60 -3.56 -15.71
C SER A 24 -12.06 -4.04 -15.56
N GLN A 25 -12.71 -3.74 -14.44
CA GLN A 25 -14.08 -4.17 -14.16
C GLN A 25 -15.10 -3.24 -14.85
N GLU A 26 -15.87 -3.77 -15.80
CA GLU A 26 -16.99 -3.05 -16.42
C GLU A 26 -18.17 -2.87 -15.45
N GLU A 27 -18.42 -3.87 -14.60
CA GLU A 27 -19.41 -3.80 -13.51
C GLU A 27 -18.73 -4.03 -12.16
N PRO A 28 -19.01 -3.19 -11.14
CA PRO A 28 -18.37 -3.31 -9.84
C PRO A 28 -18.88 -4.55 -9.08
N ASP A 29 -17.94 -5.42 -8.69
CA ASP A 29 -18.20 -6.53 -7.76
C ASP A 29 -18.31 -5.98 -6.32
N ILE A 30 -19.51 -5.51 -5.95
CA ILE A 30 -19.79 -4.85 -4.67
C ILE A 30 -19.41 -5.74 -3.47
N ASP A 31 -19.58 -7.06 -3.58
CA ASP A 31 -19.30 -8.00 -2.49
C ASP A 31 -17.80 -8.12 -2.20
N ASN A 32 -16.95 -7.96 -3.23
CA ASN A 32 -15.50 -8.00 -3.10
C ASN A 32 -14.84 -6.61 -3.06
N LEU A 33 -15.56 -5.54 -3.42
CA LEU A 33 -15.05 -4.17 -3.43
C LEU A 33 -14.49 -3.77 -2.06
N MET A 34 -15.23 -4.05 -0.98
CA MET A 34 -14.77 -3.74 0.38
C MET A 34 -13.48 -4.48 0.75
N LYS A 35 -13.34 -5.75 0.34
CA LYS A 35 -12.12 -6.52 0.59
C LYS A 35 -10.92 -5.94 -0.16
N ILE A 36 -11.10 -5.58 -1.43
CA ILE A 36 -10.07 -4.96 -2.27
C ILE A 36 -9.62 -3.63 -1.63
N VAL A 37 -10.57 -2.81 -1.17
CA VAL A 37 -10.27 -1.54 -0.50
C VAL A 37 -9.52 -1.76 0.81
N GLU A 38 -9.93 -2.70 1.66
CA GLU A 38 -9.23 -3.00 2.92
C GLU A 38 -7.80 -3.51 2.71
N GLU A 39 -7.60 -4.39 1.73
CA GLU A 39 -6.28 -4.89 1.35
C GLU A 39 -5.40 -3.74 0.83
N SER A 40 -5.97 -2.91 -0.05
CA SER A 40 -5.27 -1.75 -0.62
C SER A 40 -4.90 -0.73 0.46
N MET A 41 -5.78 -0.46 1.42
CA MET A 41 -5.50 0.44 2.54
C MET A 41 -4.40 -0.10 3.46
N SER A 42 -4.35 -1.41 3.66
CA SER A 42 -3.28 -2.05 4.43
C SER A 42 -1.93 -1.94 3.71
N ALA A 43 -1.91 -2.20 2.39
CA ALA A 43 -0.73 -2.05 1.56
C ALA A 43 -0.25 -0.59 1.49
N TYR A 44 -1.17 0.37 1.33
CA TYR A 44 -0.88 1.80 1.35
C TYR A 44 -0.23 2.25 2.66
N LYS A 45 -0.75 1.82 3.81
CA LYS A 45 -0.16 2.15 5.12
C LYS A 45 1.29 1.66 5.23
N ALA A 46 1.58 0.45 4.74
CA ALA A 46 2.94 -0.07 4.71
C ALA A 46 3.84 0.77 3.80
N CYS A 47 3.39 1.09 2.58
CA CYS A 47 4.14 1.94 1.65
C CYS A 47 4.42 3.33 2.25
N LYS A 48 3.39 3.99 2.77
CA LYS A 48 3.51 5.32 3.38
C LYS A 48 4.49 5.32 4.55
N SER A 49 4.39 4.34 5.45
CA SER A 49 5.30 4.25 6.60
C SER A 49 6.77 4.13 6.16
N ARG A 50 7.06 3.37 5.11
CA ARG A 50 8.43 3.25 4.58
C ARG A 50 8.91 4.54 3.91
N VAL A 51 8.06 5.22 3.15
CA VAL A 51 8.39 6.53 2.54
C VAL A 51 8.64 7.58 3.62
N ASP A 52 7.78 7.66 4.63
CA ASP A 52 7.92 8.60 5.75
C ASP A 52 9.24 8.36 6.50
N ALA A 53 9.60 7.09 6.75
CA ALA A 53 10.86 6.74 7.39
C ALA A 53 12.09 7.14 6.55
N VAL A 54 12.04 6.95 5.23
CA VAL A 54 13.11 7.41 4.32
C VAL A 54 13.20 8.93 4.33
N GLN A 55 12.07 9.63 4.25
CA GLN A 55 12.03 11.09 4.29
C GLN A 55 12.60 11.63 5.61
N GLN A 56 12.27 11.01 6.74
CA GLN A 56 12.82 11.36 8.04
C GLN A 56 14.34 11.18 8.06
N ALA A 57 14.85 10.02 7.61
CA ALA A 57 16.28 9.75 7.58
C ALA A 57 17.05 10.75 6.70
N LEU A 58 16.50 11.10 5.53
CA LEU A 58 17.08 12.13 4.66
C LEU A 58 17.07 13.50 5.36
N ASN A 59 15.95 13.89 5.96
CA ASN A 59 15.86 15.15 6.69
C ASN A 59 16.86 15.22 7.86
N GLU A 60 17.07 14.13 8.60
CA GLU A 60 18.08 14.06 9.67
C GLU A 60 19.51 14.13 9.13
N THR A 61 19.77 13.51 7.98
CA THR A 61 21.09 13.52 7.34
C THR A 61 21.47 14.90 6.80
N PHE A 62 20.49 15.68 6.34
CA PHE A 62 20.70 16.99 5.71
C PHE A 62 20.23 18.17 6.56
N LYS A 63 19.98 17.98 7.85
CA LYS A 63 19.73 19.08 8.81
C LYS A 63 21.07 19.68 9.24
N GLU A 64 21.33 20.92 8.85
CA GLU A 64 22.40 21.78 9.39
C GLU A 64 22.10 22.19 10.85
#